data_AF-Q9VMP1-F1
#
_entry.id   AF-Q9VMP1-F1
#
_cell.length_a   1.000
_cell.length_b   1.000
_cell.length_c   1.000
_cell.angle_alpha   90.00
_cell.angle_beta   90.00
_cell.angle_gamma   90.00
#
_symmetry.space_group_name_H-M   'P 1'
#
loop_
_entity.id
_entity.type
_entity.pdbx_description
1 polymer ?
#
loop_
_entity_poly.entity_id
_entity_poly.type
_entity_poly.pdbx_seq_one_letter_code
_entity_poly.pdbx_strand_id
1 'polypeptide(L)'
;MAFCGHVTSSGQIVLRDEIFSSRTCIARSPSSGGSLNSMSSPSSLAQNTTRTYFFKDDGGNPSPQSTDNWSLGGLKRSEIQSNLVPSLCLSSQESSLNYLSHCKGIKVDRQPEAAYQNWYSAKQQQLLEKQRRIKEEQEFKQQRTEERKQLARMCYEQWLKDKARQAANLQLESHIQDAAMKASIALRKNPLESLRKNPVVSSLSGLGSLGSGPSSSTAPRRIRKVSKDEIRRVVEDWWLKKQSQQQAQREEKRRAMLSKALKEEQRRQLAQDAWSKWMSNVDAKPKPVPLNQGMDSLRGTISQLYVNPTPWMGPVKQTQM
;
A
#
# COMPACT_ATOMS: atom_id res chain seq x y z
N MET A 1 -16.23 -10.88 -9.30
CA MET A 1 -15.46 -10.37 -10.46
C MET A 1 -15.25 -11.54 -11.40
N ALA A 2 -16.12 -11.66 -12.40
CA ALA A 2 -15.84 -12.53 -13.53
C ALA A 2 -14.79 -11.82 -14.40
N PHE A 3 -13.65 -12.48 -14.65
CA PHE A 3 -12.66 -12.00 -15.60
C PHE A 3 -13.14 -12.41 -16.99
N CYS A 4 -13.57 -11.45 -17.82
CA CYS A 4 -13.77 -11.70 -19.25
C CYS A 4 -12.40 -11.61 -19.95
N GLY A 5 -11.74 -12.75 -20.09
CA GLY A 5 -10.62 -12.95 -20.99
C GLY A 5 -10.74 -14.33 -21.63
N HIS A 6 -10.24 -14.50 -22.85
CA HIS A 6 -10.18 -15.80 -23.50
C HIS A 6 -8.71 -16.16 -23.80
N VAL A 7 -8.43 -17.45 -23.93
CA VAL A 7 -7.12 -17.97 -24.29
C VAL A 7 -7.15 -18.32 -25.77
N THR A 8 -6.22 -17.79 -26.55
CA THR A 8 -6.08 -18.14 -27.97
C THR A 8 -5.55 -19.57 -28.13
N SER A 9 -5.69 -20.15 -29.33
CA SER A 9 -5.07 -21.44 -29.66
C SER A 9 -3.53 -21.44 -29.54
N SER A 10 -2.90 -20.26 -29.55
CA SER A 10 -1.46 -20.06 -29.30
C SER A 10 -1.08 -19.96 -27.82
N GLY A 11 -2.04 -20.06 -26.89
CA GLY A 11 -1.81 -19.97 -25.45
C GLY A 11 -1.65 -18.54 -24.91
N GLN A 12 -2.04 -17.52 -25.68
CA GLN A 12 -2.02 -16.13 -25.23
C GLN A 12 -3.34 -15.80 -24.53
N ILE A 13 -3.25 -15.09 -23.40
CA ILE A 13 -4.42 -14.60 -22.66
C ILE A 13 -4.75 -13.21 -23.20
N VAL A 14 -5.94 -13.04 -23.79
CA VAL A 14 -6.42 -11.76 -24.32
C VAL A 14 -7.39 -11.15 -23.32
N LEU A 15 -7.03 -9.98 -22.78
CA LEU A 15 -7.84 -9.19 -21.86
C LEU A 15 -8.09 -7.83 -22.52
N ARG A 16 -9.34 -7.55 -22.91
CA ARG A 16 -9.76 -6.26 -23.52
C ARG A 16 -8.80 -5.74 -24.61
N ASP A 17 -8.70 -6.47 -25.72
CA ASP A 17 -7.92 -6.09 -26.90
C ASP A 17 -6.42 -5.88 -26.69
N GLU A 18 -5.90 -6.13 -25.48
CA GLU A 18 -4.47 -6.16 -25.20
C GLU A 18 -3.97 -7.61 -25.23
N ILE A 19 -3.07 -7.89 -26.17
CA ILE A 19 -2.39 -9.19 -26.29
C ILE A 19 -1.23 -9.20 -25.30
N PHE A 20 -1.42 -9.85 -24.15
CA PHE A 20 -0.33 -10.09 -23.20
C PHE A 20 0.49 -11.30 -23.63
N SER A 21 1.57 -11.07 -24.38
CA SER A 21 2.62 -12.07 -24.60
C SER A 21 3.47 -12.23 -23.34
N SER A 22 3.02 -13.09 -22.43
CA SER A 22 3.80 -13.48 -21.26
C SER A 22 4.90 -14.45 -21.67
N ARG A 23 6.06 -13.95 -22.12
CA ARG A 23 7.29 -14.74 -22.17
C ARG A 23 7.81 -14.94 -20.74
N THR A 24 7.15 -15.80 -19.99
CA THR A 24 7.71 -16.35 -18.76
C THR A 24 8.55 -17.55 -19.16
N CYS A 25 9.83 -17.30 -19.47
CA CYS A 25 10.79 -18.38 -19.64
C CYS A 25 10.94 -19.08 -18.28
N ILE A 26 10.21 -20.18 -18.10
CA ILE A 26 10.53 -21.18 -17.09
C ILE A 26 11.86 -21.80 -17.54
N ALA A 27 12.95 -21.28 -16.99
CA ALA A 27 14.25 -21.91 -17.10
C ALA A 27 14.18 -23.25 -16.35
N ARG A 28 13.87 -24.31 -17.09
CA ARG A 28 14.15 -25.69 -16.67
C ARG A 28 15.66 -25.87 -16.73
N SER A 29 16.32 -25.85 -15.57
CA SER A 29 17.71 -26.28 -15.43
C SER A 29 17.82 -27.77 -15.78
N PRO A 30 18.67 -28.18 -16.73
CA PRO A 30 19.07 -29.57 -16.83
C PRO A 30 20.19 -29.84 -15.82
N SER A 31 20.01 -30.87 -15.00
CA SER A 31 21.06 -31.47 -14.21
C SER A 31 22.04 -32.20 -15.14
N SER A 32 23.31 -31.80 -15.17
CA SER A 32 24.42 -32.67 -15.54
C SER A 32 25.72 -32.05 -15.02
N GLY A 33 26.45 -32.83 -14.23
CA GLY A 33 27.69 -32.42 -13.58
C GLY A 33 28.86 -32.24 -14.54
N GLY A 34 29.92 -31.62 -14.04
CA GLY A 34 31.20 -31.54 -14.73
C GLY A 34 32.02 -30.30 -14.39
N SER A 35 32.87 -30.44 -13.38
CA SER A 35 34.25 -29.91 -13.29
C SER A 35 34.53 -28.39 -13.30
N LEU A 36 34.99 -27.97 -12.13
CA LEU A 36 36.01 -26.98 -11.73
C LEU A 36 36.81 -26.19 -12.80
N ASN A 37 37.06 -24.93 -12.39
CA ASN A 37 38.14 -24.01 -12.75
C ASN A 37 38.03 -23.20 -14.05
N SER A 38 37.51 -21.97 -13.92
CA SER A 38 38.09 -20.80 -14.58
C SER A 38 37.65 -19.51 -13.90
N MET A 39 38.63 -18.80 -13.34
CA MET A 39 38.48 -17.43 -12.86
C MET A 39 38.52 -16.49 -14.06
N SER A 40 37.41 -15.81 -14.35
CA SER A 40 37.39 -14.69 -15.30
C SER A 40 36.42 -13.61 -14.80
N SER A 41 37.02 -12.45 -14.54
CA SER A 41 36.52 -11.12 -14.19
C SER A 41 35.09 -10.73 -14.61
N PRO A 42 34.37 -9.90 -13.82
CA PRO A 42 33.17 -9.22 -14.27
C PRO A 42 33.53 -7.85 -14.87
N SER A 43 33.54 -7.74 -16.20
CA SER A 43 33.40 -6.45 -16.87
C SER A 43 32.30 -6.53 -17.93
N SER A 44 31.07 -6.21 -17.54
CA SER A 44 30.03 -5.87 -18.52
C SER A 44 29.05 -4.89 -17.90
N LEU A 45 29.30 -3.63 -18.28
CA LEU A 45 28.48 -2.45 -18.13
C LEU A 45 27.07 -2.72 -18.72
N ALA A 46 26.07 -2.91 -17.86
CA ALA A 46 24.68 -2.99 -18.31
C ALA A 46 24.13 -1.57 -18.52
N GLN A 47 24.16 -1.13 -19.77
CA GLN A 47 23.37 0.02 -20.25
C GLN A 47 21.89 -0.38 -20.27
N ASN A 48 21.17 -0.10 -19.18
CA ASN A 48 19.71 -0.09 -19.18
C ASN A 48 19.22 1.29 -19.64
N THR A 49 18.97 1.41 -20.94
CA THR A 49 18.26 2.50 -21.59
C THR A 49 16.78 2.44 -21.21
N THR A 50 16.40 3.21 -20.18
CA THR A 50 15.00 3.52 -19.91
C THR A 50 14.45 4.39 -21.04
N ARG A 51 13.67 3.76 -21.92
CA ARG A 51 12.94 4.38 -23.02
C ARG A 51 11.76 5.16 -22.44
N THR A 52 11.93 6.47 -22.30
CA THR A 52 10.87 7.41 -21.91
C THR A 52 9.98 7.70 -23.11
N TYR A 53 8.69 7.40 -23.01
CA TYR A 53 7.68 7.79 -23.99
C TYR A 53 7.32 9.27 -23.77
N PHE A 54 7.57 10.10 -24.78
CA PHE A 54 7.07 11.47 -24.86
C PHE A 54 5.59 11.43 -25.27
N PHE A 55 4.69 11.89 -24.39
CA PHE A 55 3.35 12.32 -24.79
C PHE A 55 3.42 13.83 -25.04
N LYS A 56 3.19 14.24 -26.29
CA LYS A 56 2.80 15.60 -26.63
C LYS A 56 1.34 15.76 -26.19
N ASP A 57 1.08 16.64 -25.24
CA ASP A 57 -0.26 17.16 -25.02
C ASP A 57 -0.22 18.68 -25.22
N ASP A 58 -1.08 19.14 -26.10
CA ASP A 58 -1.11 20.46 -26.70
C ASP A 58 -2.35 21.19 -26.17
N GLY A 59 -2.16 22.36 -25.57
CA GLY A 59 -3.23 23.33 -25.34
C GLY A 59 -3.93 23.32 -23.97
N GLY A 60 -3.79 24.43 -23.23
CA GLY A 60 -4.91 24.94 -22.42
C GLY A 60 -4.59 25.43 -21.00
N ASN A 61 -4.21 26.71 -20.91
CA ASN A 61 -4.40 27.66 -19.79
C ASN A 61 -3.64 27.50 -18.45
N PRO A 62 -2.90 28.55 -17.99
CA PRO A 62 -2.36 28.64 -16.65
C PRO A 62 -3.38 29.27 -15.69
N SER A 63 -3.54 28.72 -14.49
CA SER A 63 -4.15 29.42 -13.36
C SER A 63 -3.15 29.45 -12.18
N PRO A 64 -3.00 30.58 -11.48
CA PRO A 64 -1.93 30.80 -10.53
C PRO A 64 -2.33 30.39 -9.10
N GLN A 65 -1.32 30.25 -8.24
CA GLN A 65 -1.39 30.19 -6.77
C GLN A 65 -1.69 28.82 -6.13
N SER A 66 -0.62 28.10 -5.75
CA SER A 66 -0.63 27.36 -4.50
C SER A 66 0.80 27.18 -4.00
N THR A 67 1.10 27.81 -2.87
CA THR A 67 2.42 27.95 -2.25
C THR A 67 2.88 26.62 -1.65
N ASP A 68 3.99 26.09 -2.16
CA ASP A 68 4.64 24.88 -1.67
C ASP A 68 5.28 25.08 -0.29
N ASN A 69 4.75 24.36 0.70
CA ASN A 69 5.36 24.14 2.00
C ASN A 69 6.45 23.06 1.89
N TRP A 70 7.71 23.47 1.86
CA TRP A 70 8.86 22.60 2.11
C TRP A 70 9.03 22.45 3.64
N SER A 71 8.66 21.30 4.19
CA SER A 71 9.09 20.91 5.54
C SER A 71 10.03 19.71 5.43
N LEU A 72 11.31 20.05 5.49
CA LEU A 72 12.47 19.17 5.59
C LEU A 72 12.65 18.77 7.07
N GLY A 73 12.80 17.47 7.31
CA GLY A 73 13.57 16.95 8.45
C GLY A 73 12.85 16.85 9.80
N GLY A 74 12.44 15.63 10.14
CA GLY A 74 12.00 15.28 11.47
C GLY A 74 13.08 15.47 12.53
N LEU A 75 12.82 16.39 13.46
CA LEU A 75 13.43 16.43 14.78
C LEU A 75 12.31 16.37 15.82
N LYS A 76 12.68 15.80 16.96
CA LYS A 76 11.78 15.19 17.93
C LYS A 76 10.76 16.16 18.55
N ARG A 77 9.53 15.67 18.60
CA ARG A 77 8.45 15.88 19.58
C ARG A 77 8.91 16.52 20.90
N SER A 78 8.52 17.79 21.08
CA SER A 78 8.24 18.39 22.39
C SER A 78 6.83 18.96 22.33
N GLU A 79 5.95 18.32 23.08
CA GLU A 79 4.52 18.53 23.19
C GLU A 79 4.31 19.36 24.46
N ILE A 80 4.14 20.68 24.36
CA ILE A 80 3.43 21.56 25.32
C ILE A 80 3.11 22.89 24.61
N GLN A 81 1.82 23.07 24.41
CA GLN A 81 1.02 24.29 24.22
C GLN A 81 1.76 25.63 24.33
N SER A 82 1.98 26.28 23.18
CA SER A 82 1.81 27.72 23.03
C SER A 82 1.56 28.05 21.55
N ASN A 83 0.32 28.39 21.18
CA ASN A 83 -0.04 28.90 19.85
C ASN A 83 0.42 30.36 19.64
N LEU A 84 1.53 30.75 20.26
CA LEU A 84 2.15 32.05 20.04
C LEU A 84 3.09 31.91 18.86
N VAL A 85 2.59 32.30 17.68
CA VAL A 85 3.45 32.65 16.55
C VAL A 85 4.43 33.71 17.10
N PRO A 86 5.75 33.47 17.11
CA PRO A 86 6.70 34.49 17.51
C PRO A 86 6.45 35.68 16.59
N SER A 87 6.17 36.85 17.15
CA SER A 87 6.11 38.07 16.36
C SER A 87 7.46 38.20 15.66
N LEU A 88 7.47 38.01 14.35
CA LEU A 88 8.60 38.35 13.51
C LEU A 88 8.73 39.87 13.60
N CYS A 89 9.50 40.35 14.57
CA CYS A 89 9.88 41.75 14.68
C CYS A 89 10.77 42.07 13.49
N LEU A 90 10.15 42.42 12.37
CA LEU A 90 10.77 43.06 11.21
C LEU A 90 11.09 44.53 11.50
N SER A 91 11.15 44.93 12.78
CA SER A 91 11.78 46.19 13.18
C SER A 91 13.27 46.02 12.89
N SER A 92 13.64 46.49 11.70
CA SER A 92 14.98 46.79 11.20
C SER A 92 15.70 47.71 12.18
N GLN A 93 16.04 47.21 13.36
CA GLN A 93 17.20 47.70 14.07
C GLN A 93 18.37 47.18 13.24
N GLU A 94 19.29 48.07 12.89
CA GLU A 94 20.53 47.77 12.17
C GLU A 94 21.35 46.76 13.00
N SER A 95 20.93 45.49 13.00
CA SER A 95 21.70 44.41 13.56
C SER A 95 22.83 44.25 12.57
N SER A 96 24.01 44.70 12.99
CA SER A 96 25.31 44.46 12.36
C SER A 96 25.70 42.98 12.35
N LEU A 97 24.70 42.08 12.33
CA LEU A 97 24.79 40.66 12.02
C LEU A 97 25.11 40.52 10.54
N ASN A 98 26.34 40.91 10.24
CA ASN A 98 27.04 40.61 9.02
C ASN A 98 27.14 39.08 8.98
N TYR A 99 26.18 38.39 8.35
CA TYR A 99 26.16 36.92 8.21
C TYR A 99 27.48 36.39 7.64
N LEU A 100 28.23 37.23 6.91
CA LEU A 100 29.58 36.94 6.44
C LEU A 100 30.64 36.89 7.55
N SER A 101 30.48 37.65 8.64
CA SER A 101 31.41 37.67 9.77
C SER A 101 31.37 36.37 10.57
N HIS A 102 30.20 35.72 10.69
CA HIS A 102 30.08 34.44 11.39
C HIS A 102 30.63 33.27 10.55
N CYS A 103 30.67 33.39 9.22
CA CYS A 103 31.34 32.41 8.37
C CYS A 103 32.88 32.46 8.49
N LYS A 104 33.47 33.58 8.92
CA LYS A 104 34.93 33.68 9.12
C LYS A 104 35.43 32.83 10.28
N GLY A 105 34.60 32.56 11.28
CA GLY A 105 34.93 31.68 12.42
C GLY A 105 34.73 30.18 12.17
N ILE A 106 34.01 29.81 11.09
CA ILE A 106 33.73 28.40 10.73
C ILE A 106 34.72 27.90 9.65
N LYS A 107 35.79 28.66 9.37
CA LYS A 107 36.99 28.08 8.75
C LYS A 107 37.64 27.14 9.76
N VAL A 108 36.98 26.01 10.00
CA VAL A 108 37.59 24.84 10.58
C VAL A 108 38.65 24.46 9.57
N ASP A 109 39.92 24.71 9.90
CA ASP A 109 41.08 24.22 9.17
C ASP A 109 41.07 22.69 9.23
N ARG A 110 40.12 22.10 8.50
CA ARG A 110 40.05 20.66 8.31
C ARG A 110 41.13 20.34 7.31
N GLN A 111 42.12 19.58 7.78
CA GLN A 111 43.12 18.96 6.92
C GLN A 111 42.38 18.34 5.72
N PRO A 112 42.76 18.70 4.47
CA PRO A 112 42.03 18.29 3.28
C PRO A 112 41.92 16.76 3.17
N GLU A 113 42.93 16.04 3.66
CA GLU A 113 42.92 14.58 3.77
C GLU A 113 41.81 14.07 4.70
N ALA A 114 41.63 14.69 5.86
CA ALA A 114 40.55 14.34 6.79
C ALA A 114 39.16 14.65 6.22
N ALA A 115 39.02 15.70 5.41
CA ALA A 115 37.77 15.99 4.72
C ALA A 115 37.44 14.92 3.66
N TYR A 116 38.44 14.47 2.90
CA TYR A 116 38.29 13.40 1.92
C TYR A 116 37.90 12.06 2.57
N GLN A 117 38.60 11.64 3.63
CA GLN A 117 38.31 10.39 4.35
C GLN A 117 36.90 10.40 4.97
N ASN A 118 36.48 11.53 5.54
CA ASN A 118 35.12 11.69 6.07
C ASN A 118 34.05 11.59 4.97
N TRP A 119 34.27 12.23 3.81
CA TRP A 119 33.37 12.13 2.67
C TRP A 119 33.29 10.71 2.12
N TYR A 120 34.43 10.03 1.97
CA TYR A 120 34.49 8.65 1.50
C TYR A 120 33.77 7.70 2.46
N SER A 121 34.01 7.83 3.77
CA SER A 121 33.32 7.07 4.81
C SER A 121 31.80 7.31 4.79
N ALA A 122 31.37 8.57 4.65
CA ALA A 122 29.96 8.92 4.52
C ALA A 122 29.32 8.34 3.26
N LYS A 123 30.05 8.30 2.12
CA LYS A 123 29.59 7.66 0.89
C LYS A 123 29.46 6.14 1.04
N GLN A 124 30.40 5.49 1.71
CA GLN A 124 30.34 4.07 2.00
C GLN A 124 29.15 3.74 2.93
N GLN A 125 28.94 4.53 3.98
CA GLN A 125 27.75 4.40 4.85
C GLN A 125 26.45 4.58 4.07
N GLN A 126 26.38 5.56 3.17
CA GLN A 126 25.20 5.81 2.32
C GLN A 126 24.87 4.59 1.44
N LEU A 127 25.88 3.92 0.88
CA LEU A 127 25.70 2.70 0.10
C LEU A 127 25.17 1.54 0.95
N LEU A 128 25.78 1.31 2.12
CA LEU A 128 25.34 0.27 3.06
C LEU A 128 23.91 0.51 3.56
N GLU A 129 23.55 1.75 3.87
CA GLU A 129 22.20 2.11 4.28
C GLU A 129 21.18 1.86 3.14
N LYS A 130 21.54 2.22 1.91
CA LYS A 130 20.68 1.95 0.74
C LYS A 130 20.45 0.44 0.57
N GLN A 131 21.50 -0.38 0.72
CA GLN A 131 21.39 -1.83 0.64
C GLN A 131 20.51 -2.40 1.77
N ARG A 132 20.66 -1.89 3.01
CA ARG A 132 19.84 -2.26 4.16
C ARG A 132 18.36 -1.95 3.91
N ARG A 133 18.02 -0.74 3.44
CA ARG A 133 16.64 -0.35 3.12
C ARG A 133 16.00 -1.25 2.04
N ILE A 134 16.75 -1.62 1.01
CA ILE A 134 16.27 -2.55 -0.03
C ILE A 134 15.95 -3.92 0.57
N LYS A 135 16.82 -4.44 1.44
CA LYS A 135 16.62 -5.72 2.12
C LYS A 135 15.38 -5.69 3.03
N GLU A 136 15.24 -4.65 3.85
CA GLU A 136 14.07 -4.44 4.72
C GLU A 136 12.76 -4.35 3.91
N GLU A 137 12.76 -3.66 2.76
CA GLU A 137 11.58 -3.59 1.89
C GLU A 137 11.22 -4.95 1.28
N GLN A 138 12.22 -5.76 0.90
CA GLN A 138 12.02 -7.12 0.40
C GLN A 138 11.46 -8.04 1.48
N GLU A 139 12.02 -8.00 2.69
CA GLU A 139 11.54 -8.77 3.84
C GLU A 139 10.10 -8.38 4.20
N PHE A 140 9.78 -7.08 4.26
CA PHE A 140 8.43 -6.60 4.51
C PHE A 140 7.43 -7.07 3.43
N LYS A 141 7.84 -7.06 2.16
CA LYS A 141 7.02 -7.61 1.07
C LYS A 141 6.79 -9.11 1.23
N GLN A 142 7.83 -9.87 1.59
CA GLN A 142 7.73 -11.31 1.84
C GLN A 142 6.77 -11.60 2.99
N GLN A 143 6.94 -10.96 4.15
CA GLN A 143 6.06 -11.09 5.32
C GLN A 143 4.59 -10.82 4.93
N ARG A 144 4.32 -9.72 4.22
CA ARG A 144 2.96 -9.40 3.76
C ARG A 144 2.36 -10.45 2.83
N THR A 145 3.18 -11.09 1.99
CA THR A 145 2.72 -12.20 1.13
C THR A 145 2.45 -13.47 1.93
N GLU A 146 3.25 -13.75 2.97
CA GLU A 146 3.04 -14.89 3.86
C GLU A 146 1.78 -14.74 4.70
N GLU A 147 1.55 -13.57 5.30
CA GLU A 147 0.31 -13.25 6.01
C GLU A 147 -0.92 -13.43 5.12
N ARG A 148 -0.86 -12.94 3.88
CA ARG A 148 -1.93 -13.14 2.89
C ARG A 148 -2.14 -14.62 2.57
N LYS A 149 -1.06 -15.41 2.43
CA LYS A 149 -1.15 -16.86 2.22
C LYS A 149 -1.78 -17.55 3.43
N GLN A 150 -1.42 -17.20 4.65
CA GLN A 150 -2.01 -17.75 5.87
C GLN A 150 -3.50 -17.44 5.97
N LEU A 151 -3.88 -16.17 5.78
CA LEU A 151 -5.29 -15.76 5.74
C LEU A 151 -6.08 -16.51 4.65
N ALA A 152 -5.50 -16.66 3.45
CA ALA A 152 -6.12 -17.41 2.37
C ALA A 152 -6.33 -18.89 2.72
N ARG A 153 -5.35 -19.54 3.39
CA ARG A 153 -5.49 -20.92 3.90
C ARG A 153 -6.63 -21.03 4.91
N MET A 154 -6.68 -20.14 5.90
CA MET A 154 -7.77 -20.16 6.89
C MET A 154 -9.15 -19.95 6.25
N CYS A 155 -9.27 -19.01 5.31
CA CYS A 155 -10.51 -18.81 4.54
C CYS A 155 -10.90 -20.07 3.74
N TYR A 156 -9.92 -20.74 3.14
CA TYR A 156 -10.15 -21.97 2.38
C TYR A 156 -10.61 -23.12 3.28
N GLU A 157 -9.98 -23.32 4.44
CA GLU A 157 -10.41 -24.31 5.42
C GLU A 157 -11.82 -24.04 5.96
N GLN A 158 -12.13 -22.77 6.25
CA GLN A 158 -13.47 -22.36 6.67
C GLN A 158 -14.50 -22.66 5.59
N TRP A 159 -14.19 -22.35 4.32
CA TRP A 159 -15.04 -22.66 3.19
C TRP A 159 -15.28 -24.17 3.04
N LEU A 160 -14.25 -25.01 3.23
CA LEU A 160 -14.39 -26.47 3.22
C LEU A 160 -15.35 -26.96 4.32
N LYS A 161 -15.23 -26.44 5.55
CA LYS A 161 -16.14 -26.77 6.66
C LYS A 161 -17.58 -26.37 6.36
N ASP A 162 -17.77 -25.15 5.84
CA ASP A 162 -19.09 -24.64 5.48
C ASP A 162 -19.70 -25.48 4.34
N LYS A 163 -18.90 -25.90 3.36
CA LYS A 163 -19.33 -26.76 2.25
C LYS A 163 -19.70 -28.16 2.72
N ALA A 164 -18.93 -28.75 3.65
CA ALA A 164 -19.26 -30.04 4.27
C ALA A 164 -20.58 -29.98 5.05
N ARG A 165 -20.79 -28.91 5.83
CA ARG A 165 -22.06 -28.67 6.54
C ARG A 165 -23.24 -28.53 5.58
N GLN A 166 -23.07 -27.79 4.47
CA GLN A 166 -24.10 -27.69 3.44
C GLN A 166 -24.44 -29.05 2.82
N ALA A 167 -23.43 -29.87 2.50
CA ALA A 167 -23.65 -31.21 1.96
C ALA A 167 -24.41 -32.12 2.96
N ALA A 168 -24.05 -32.09 4.24
CA ALA A 168 -24.75 -32.83 5.28
C ALA A 168 -26.22 -32.40 5.45
N ASN A 169 -26.48 -31.08 5.39
CA ASN A 169 -27.84 -30.56 5.45
C ASN A 169 -28.70 -31.01 4.25
N LEU A 170 -28.12 -31.01 3.04
CA LEU A 170 -28.81 -31.50 1.84
C LEU A 170 -29.11 -33.00 1.92
N GLN A 171 -28.20 -33.81 2.48
CA GLN A 171 -28.44 -35.23 2.73
C GLN A 171 -29.58 -35.47 3.73
N LEU A 172 -29.60 -34.69 4.82
CA LEU A 172 -30.68 -34.76 5.81
C LEU A 172 -32.03 -34.39 5.18
N GLU A 173 -32.07 -33.34 4.37
CA GLU A 173 -33.28 -32.92 3.66
C GLU A 173 -33.77 -34.00 2.69
N SER A 174 -32.86 -34.60 1.91
CA SER A 174 -33.18 -35.74 1.04
C SER A 174 -33.76 -36.91 1.84
N HIS A 175 -33.16 -37.26 2.99
CA HIS A 175 -33.66 -38.35 3.83
C HIS A 175 -35.04 -38.06 4.42
N ILE A 176 -35.31 -36.81 4.81
CA ILE A 176 -36.63 -36.38 5.29
C ILE A 176 -37.67 -36.49 4.16
N GLN A 177 -37.33 -36.06 2.94
CA GLN A 177 -38.21 -36.17 1.78
C GLN A 177 -38.50 -37.65 1.44
N ASP A 178 -37.48 -38.50 1.44
CA ASP A 178 -37.64 -39.95 1.20
C ASP A 178 -38.48 -40.63 2.29
N ALA A 179 -38.25 -40.28 3.56
CA ALA A 179 -39.05 -40.80 4.67
C ALA A 179 -40.50 -40.33 4.59
N ALA A 180 -40.75 -39.08 4.21
CA ALA A 180 -42.09 -38.54 3.99
C ALA A 180 -42.80 -39.23 2.82
N MET A 181 -42.11 -39.50 1.71
CA MET A 181 -42.65 -40.28 0.59
C MET A 181 -42.95 -41.74 0.99
N LYS A 182 -42.06 -42.39 1.74
CA LYS A 182 -42.30 -43.75 2.25
C LYS A 182 -43.49 -43.80 3.21
N ALA A 183 -43.62 -42.81 4.09
CA ALA A 183 -44.75 -42.70 5.01
C ALA A 183 -46.08 -42.48 4.27
N SER A 184 -46.10 -41.63 3.23
CA SER A 184 -47.32 -41.39 2.45
C SER A 184 -47.77 -42.65 1.67
N ILE A 185 -46.82 -43.45 1.17
CA ILE A 185 -47.11 -44.76 0.55
C ILE A 185 -47.65 -45.75 1.59
N ALA A 186 -47.08 -45.78 2.81
CA ALA A 186 -47.56 -46.65 3.88
C ALA A 186 -48.99 -46.31 4.33
N LEU A 187 -49.34 -45.02 4.39
CA LEU A 187 -50.70 -44.57 4.72
C LEU A 187 -51.74 -44.91 3.66
N ARG A 188 -51.35 -45.05 2.38
CA ARG A 188 -52.26 -45.51 1.31
C ARG A 188 -52.53 -47.01 1.34
N LYS A 189 -51.70 -47.80 2.03
CA LYS A 189 -51.96 -49.24 2.23
C LYS A 189 -52.99 -49.40 3.34
N ASN A 190 -54.27 -49.45 2.96
CA ASN A 190 -55.40 -49.67 3.86
C ASN A 190 -55.08 -50.82 4.85
N PRO A 191 -55.04 -50.56 6.17
CA PRO A 191 -54.75 -51.59 7.19
C PRO A 191 -55.77 -52.73 7.25
N LEU A 192 -56.89 -52.62 6.54
CA LEU A 192 -58.03 -53.52 6.61
C LEU A 192 -57.79 -54.91 5.98
N GLU A 193 -56.75 -55.13 5.18
CA GLU A 193 -56.48 -56.46 4.60
C GLU A 193 -55.47 -57.32 5.38
N SER A 194 -54.76 -56.77 6.38
CA SER A 194 -53.74 -57.52 7.14
C SER A 194 -54.28 -58.23 8.40
N LEU A 195 -55.58 -58.07 8.72
CA LEU A 195 -56.20 -58.63 9.92
C LEU A 195 -56.71 -60.07 9.70
N ARG A 196 -55.88 -60.94 9.13
CA ARG A 196 -56.21 -62.38 8.99
C ARG A 196 -54.94 -63.23 8.94
N LYS A 197 -54.25 -63.34 10.08
CA LYS A 197 -53.54 -64.55 10.57
C LYS A 197 -52.66 -64.21 11.79
N ASN A 198 -53.08 -64.76 12.92
CA ASN A 198 -52.30 -65.16 14.11
C ASN A 198 -51.90 -64.08 15.14
N PRO A 199 -52.51 -64.13 16.35
CA PRO A 199 -51.91 -63.61 17.57
C PRO A 199 -51.10 -64.72 18.27
N VAL A 200 -49.97 -64.39 18.89
CA VAL A 200 -49.45 -65.05 20.11
C VAL A 200 -48.26 -64.23 20.65
N VAL A 201 -48.54 -63.54 21.77
CA VAL A 201 -47.74 -63.38 23.00
C VAL A 201 -46.32 -62.78 22.88
N SER A 202 -46.11 -61.58 23.47
CA SER A 202 -45.28 -61.42 24.69
C SER A 202 -44.93 -59.95 25.04
N SER A 203 -45.41 -59.56 26.23
CA SER A 203 -44.71 -58.81 27.31
C SER A 203 -44.26 -57.35 27.12
N LEU A 204 -44.96 -56.49 27.90
CA LEU A 204 -44.56 -55.20 28.44
C LEU A 204 -43.22 -55.25 29.20
N SER A 205 -42.47 -54.14 29.18
CA SER A 205 -41.94 -53.42 30.37
C SER A 205 -40.84 -52.41 29.98
N GLY A 206 -40.83 -51.23 30.63
CA GLY A 206 -39.71 -50.27 30.50
C GLY A 206 -40.05 -48.79 30.64
N LEU A 207 -40.72 -48.39 31.73
CA LEU A 207 -40.84 -46.99 32.19
C LEU A 207 -39.61 -46.64 33.04
N GLY A 208 -38.98 -45.50 32.76
CA GLY A 208 -37.98 -44.87 33.64
C GLY A 208 -37.40 -43.65 32.94
N SER A 209 -37.01 -42.56 33.59
CA SER A 209 -37.13 -42.15 34.99
C SER A 209 -36.85 -40.65 34.99
N LEU A 210 -37.42 -39.96 35.97
CA LEU A 210 -37.28 -38.54 36.24
C LEU A 210 -35.82 -38.12 36.51
N GLY A 211 -35.46 -36.90 36.08
CA GLY A 211 -34.21 -36.23 36.42
C GLY A 211 -34.43 -34.73 36.60
N SER A 212 -34.66 -34.33 37.85
CA SER A 212 -34.83 -32.97 38.35
C SER A 212 -33.51 -32.19 38.41
N GLY A 213 -33.53 -30.88 38.15
CA GLY A 213 -32.40 -29.97 38.38
C GLY A 213 -32.88 -28.52 38.55
N PRO A 214 -32.59 -27.83 39.67
CA PRO A 214 -33.36 -26.67 40.12
C PRO A 214 -32.82 -25.30 39.67
N SER A 215 -33.79 -24.40 39.50
CA SER A 215 -33.81 -22.94 39.60
C SER A 215 -32.54 -22.19 40.05
N SER A 216 -31.97 -21.39 39.13
CA SER A 216 -31.21 -20.19 39.48
C SER A 216 -31.99 -18.94 39.05
N SER A 217 -32.30 -18.09 40.03
CA SER A 217 -33.00 -16.82 39.92
C SER A 217 -32.31 -15.82 38.99
N THR A 218 -32.92 -15.53 37.84
CA THR A 218 -32.64 -14.31 37.06
C THR A 218 -33.98 -13.70 36.67
N ALA A 219 -34.17 -12.42 36.98
CA ALA A 219 -35.38 -11.64 36.71
C ALA A 219 -36.00 -11.94 35.33
N PRO A 220 -37.33 -11.94 35.19
CA PRO A 220 -38.01 -12.33 33.96
C PRO A 220 -37.69 -11.30 32.87
N ARG A 221 -36.60 -11.55 32.12
CA ARG A 221 -36.44 -10.95 30.81
C ARG A 221 -37.67 -11.40 30.05
N ARG A 222 -38.56 -10.47 29.70
CA ARG A 222 -39.67 -10.73 28.79
C ARG A 222 -39.06 -11.37 27.55
N ILE A 223 -39.12 -12.70 27.47
CA ILE A 223 -38.70 -13.48 26.32
C ILE A 223 -39.70 -13.08 25.25
N ARG A 224 -39.34 -12.05 24.48
CA ARG A 224 -40.08 -11.68 23.28
C ARG A 224 -40.05 -12.94 22.42
N LYS A 225 -41.21 -13.56 22.22
CA LYS A 225 -41.37 -14.71 21.33
C LYS A 225 -41.21 -14.19 19.91
N VAL A 226 -39.96 -14.03 19.50
CA VAL A 226 -39.59 -13.68 18.13
C VAL A 226 -39.96 -14.90 17.26
N SER A 227 -40.74 -14.68 16.21
CA SER A 227 -41.10 -15.74 15.28
C SER A 227 -39.85 -16.28 14.58
N LYS A 228 -39.82 -17.57 14.24
CA LYS A 228 -38.68 -18.18 13.52
C LYS A 228 -38.40 -17.46 12.18
N ASP A 229 -39.44 -16.93 11.55
CA ASP A 229 -39.36 -16.17 10.30
C ASP A 229 -38.67 -14.83 10.47
N GLU A 230 -38.95 -14.14 11.58
CA GLU A 230 -38.28 -12.88 11.92
C GLU A 230 -36.79 -13.10 12.17
N ILE A 231 -36.41 -14.19 12.85
CA ILE A 231 -34.99 -14.55 13.03
C ILE A 231 -34.32 -14.79 11.67
N ARG A 232 -34.97 -15.52 10.75
CA ARG A 232 -34.44 -15.75 9.39
C ARG A 232 -34.22 -14.45 8.64
N ARG A 233 -35.21 -13.54 8.65
CA ARG A 233 -35.09 -12.22 8.01
C ARG A 233 -33.94 -11.39 8.59
N VAL A 234 -33.81 -11.34 9.92
CA VAL A 234 -32.71 -10.59 10.57
C VAL A 234 -31.34 -11.16 10.19
N VAL A 235 -31.22 -12.49 10.09
CA VAL A 235 -29.97 -13.14 9.67
C VAL A 235 -29.65 -12.87 8.20
N GLU A 236 -30.65 -12.91 7.31
CA GLU A 236 -30.51 -12.59 5.90
C GLU A 236 -30.09 -11.12 5.70
N ASP A 237 -30.79 -10.18 6.34
CA ASP A 237 -30.48 -8.75 6.30
C ASP A 237 -29.06 -8.47 6.85
N TRP A 238 -28.70 -9.11 7.95
CA TRP A 238 -27.35 -8.99 8.51
C TRP A 238 -26.29 -9.50 7.55
N TRP A 239 -26.53 -10.62 6.88
CA TRP A 239 -25.62 -11.21 5.90
C TRP A 239 -25.43 -10.30 4.68
N LEU A 240 -26.53 -9.79 4.10
CA LEU A 240 -26.50 -8.83 3.00
C LEU A 240 -25.75 -7.54 3.39
N LYS A 241 -26.02 -7.02 4.59
CA LYS A 241 -25.31 -5.85 5.13
C LYS A 241 -23.82 -6.12 5.29
N LYS A 242 -23.44 -7.30 5.79
CA LYS A 242 -22.03 -7.70 5.92
C LYS A 242 -21.34 -7.83 4.56
N GLN A 243 -22.01 -8.39 3.57
CA GLN A 243 -21.47 -8.51 2.22
C GLN A 243 -21.28 -7.13 1.57
N SER A 244 -22.26 -6.24 1.69
CA SER A 244 -22.18 -4.85 1.21
C SER A 244 -21.03 -4.10 1.89
N GLN A 245 -20.88 -4.22 3.22
CA GLN A 245 -19.76 -3.62 3.96
C GLN A 245 -18.41 -4.13 3.46
N GLN A 246 -18.28 -5.44 3.19
CA GLN A 246 -17.03 -6.01 2.68
C GLN A 246 -16.72 -5.52 1.25
N GLN A 247 -17.73 -5.36 0.39
CA GLN A 247 -17.55 -4.81 -0.94
C GLN A 247 -17.13 -3.34 -0.89
N ALA A 248 -17.81 -2.52 -0.08
CA ALA A 248 -17.46 -1.11 0.13
C ALA A 248 -15.99 -0.94 0.58
N GLN A 249 -15.52 -1.77 1.52
CA GLN A 249 -14.12 -1.74 1.96
C GLN A 249 -13.13 -2.12 0.85
N ARG A 250 -13.48 -3.03 -0.07
CA ARG A 250 -12.62 -3.38 -1.21
C ARG A 250 -12.56 -2.24 -2.22
N GLU A 251 -13.69 -1.60 -2.48
CA GLU A 251 -13.79 -0.46 -3.40
C GLU A 251 -13.06 0.78 -2.86
N GLU A 252 -13.21 1.08 -1.57
CA GLU A 252 -12.47 2.15 -0.89
C GLU A 252 -10.97 1.92 -0.95
N LYS A 253 -10.50 0.70 -0.67
CA LYS A 253 -9.07 0.35 -0.81
C LYS A 253 -8.57 0.53 -2.25
N ARG A 254 -9.37 0.20 -3.27
CA ARG A 254 -9.02 0.43 -4.68
C ARG A 254 -8.94 1.91 -5.00
N ARG A 255 -9.94 2.70 -4.58
CA ARG A 255 -9.94 4.17 -4.76
C ARG A 255 -8.74 4.81 -4.07
N ALA A 256 -8.41 4.39 -2.85
CA ALA A 256 -7.25 4.89 -2.12
C ALA A 256 -5.92 4.56 -2.82
N MET A 257 -5.77 3.34 -3.37
CA MET A 257 -4.58 2.99 -4.17
C MET A 257 -4.46 3.82 -5.44
N LEU A 258 -5.55 4.01 -6.19
CA LEU A 258 -5.53 4.84 -7.41
C LEU A 258 -5.23 6.31 -7.09
N SER A 259 -5.87 6.87 -6.06
CA SER A 259 -5.60 8.24 -5.62
C SER A 259 -4.15 8.42 -5.17
N LYS A 260 -3.58 7.43 -4.47
CA LYS A 260 -2.16 7.45 -4.08
C LYS A 260 -1.23 7.41 -5.29
N ALA A 261 -1.53 6.56 -6.28
CA ALA A 261 -0.75 6.45 -7.51
C ALA A 261 -0.75 7.77 -8.30
N LEU A 262 -1.91 8.40 -8.48
CA LEU A 262 -2.02 9.71 -9.15
C LEU A 262 -1.24 10.81 -8.43
N LYS A 263 -1.32 10.88 -7.10
CA LYS A 263 -0.53 11.85 -6.31
C LYS A 263 0.98 11.61 -6.43
N GLU A 264 1.40 10.35 -6.50
CA GLU A 264 2.82 10.03 -6.69
C GLU A 264 3.31 10.42 -8.08
N GLU A 265 2.50 10.19 -9.12
CA GLU A 265 2.80 10.60 -10.49
C GLU A 265 2.88 12.13 -10.63
N GLN A 266 1.93 12.85 -10.04
CA GLN A 266 1.97 14.32 -9.98
C GLN A 266 3.24 14.84 -9.30
N ARG A 267 3.67 14.21 -8.19
CA ARG A 267 4.93 14.58 -7.52
C ARG A 267 6.15 14.29 -8.38
N ARG A 268 6.14 13.20 -9.15
CA ARG A 268 7.22 12.87 -10.10
C ARG A 268 7.31 13.91 -11.20
N GLN A 269 6.18 14.34 -11.77
CA GLN A 269 6.13 15.39 -12.78
C GLN A 269 6.68 16.71 -12.22
N LEU A 270 6.19 17.18 -11.07
CA LEU A 270 6.70 18.40 -10.43
C LEU A 270 8.21 18.31 -10.13
N ALA A 271 8.70 17.16 -9.67
CA ALA A 271 10.13 16.96 -9.44
C ALA A 271 10.94 16.97 -10.75
N GLN A 272 10.41 16.42 -11.84
CA GLN A 272 11.02 16.46 -13.16
C GLN A 272 11.06 17.88 -13.74
N ASP A 273 9.98 18.65 -13.58
CA ASP A 273 9.92 20.05 -14.02
C ASP A 273 10.90 20.92 -13.24
N ALA A 274 10.92 20.77 -11.90
CA ALA A 274 11.88 21.46 -11.04
C ALA A 274 13.33 21.08 -11.38
N TRP A 275 13.59 19.80 -11.66
CA TRP A 275 14.89 19.32 -12.11
C TRP A 275 15.28 19.92 -13.46
N SER A 276 14.38 19.95 -14.43
CA SER A 276 14.63 20.50 -15.76
C SER A 276 14.91 22.00 -15.70
N LYS A 277 14.14 22.75 -14.89
CA LYS A 277 14.38 24.18 -14.61
C LYS A 277 15.70 24.42 -13.87
N TRP A 278 16.09 23.51 -12.98
CA TRP A 278 17.39 23.59 -12.32
C TRP A 278 18.50 23.40 -13.34
N MET A 279 18.42 22.35 -14.17
CA MET A 279 19.38 22.02 -15.22
C MET A 279 19.53 23.14 -16.25
N SER A 280 18.44 23.78 -16.70
CA SER A 280 18.52 24.92 -17.63
C SER A 280 19.27 26.12 -17.06
N ASN A 281 19.23 26.28 -15.73
CA ASN A 281 19.90 27.37 -15.03
C ASN A 281 21.32 27.01 -14.55
N VAL A 282 21.78 25.75 -14.72
CA VAL A 282 23.12 25.35 -14.27
C VAL A 282 24.21 26.09 -15.04
N ASP A 283 24.05 26.31 -16.35
CA ASP A 283 25.06 26.99 -17.17
C ASP A 283 25.11 28.51 -16.95
N ALA A 284 23.98 29.11 -16.57
CA ALA A 284 23.90 30.54 -16.25
C ALA A 284 24.44 30.87 -14.85
N LYS A 285 24.61 29.86 -13.98
CA LYS A 285 25.20 30.08 -12.66
C LYS A 285 26.67 30.46 -12.84
N PRO A 286 27.15 31.51 -12.16
CA PRO A 286 28.56 31.87 -12.22
C PRO A 286 29.36 30.66 -11.78
N LYS A 287 30.38 30.30 -12.57
CA LYS A 287 31.31 29.23 -12.20
C LYS A 287 31.82 29.55 -10.79
N PRO A 288 31.77 28.58 -9.85
CA PRO A 288 32.24 28.83 -8.50
C PRO A 288 33.69 29.32 -8.60
N VAL A 289 33.93 30.54 -8.09
CA VAL A 289 35.28 31.10 -8.05
C VAL A 289 36.14 30.11 -7.28
N PRO A 290 37.24 29.60 -7.86
CA PRO A 290 38.11 28.65 -7.17
C PRO A 290 38.48 29.19 -5.81
N LEU A 291 37.99 28.52 -4.77
CA LEU A 291 38.14 28.92 -3.39
C LEU A 291 39.58 28.63 -2.94
N ASN A 292 40.60 29.28 -3.54
CA ASN A 292 42.03 29.18 -3.21
C ASN A 292 42.93 30.21 -3.97
N GLN A 293 42.41 31.24 -4.64
CA GLN A 293 43.25 32.24 -5.34
C GLN A 293 43.97 33.26 -4.44
N GLY A 294 44.20 32.94 -3.16
CA GLY A 294 45.02 33.76 -2.26
C GLY A 294 44.63 35.24 -2.15
N MET A 295 45.64 36.11 -1.94
CA MET A 295 45.49 37.56 -1.83
C MET A 295 45.07 38.26 -3.13
N ASP A 296 45.15 37.57 -4.28
CA ASP A 296 44.74 38.15 -5.57
C ASP A 296 43.22 38.32 -5.68
N SER A 297 42.44 37.51 -4.95
CA SER A 297 41.00 37.73 -4.79
C SER A 297 40.64 38.99 -3.96
N LEU A 298 41.61 39.58 -3.25
CA LEU A 298 41.44 40.82 -2.47
C LEU A 298 41.96 42.06 -3.19
N ARG A 299 42.73 41.91 -4.28
CA ARG A 299 43.07 43.03 -5.15
C ARG A 299 41.84 43.36 -5.98
N GLY A 300 41.00 44.26 -5.45
CA GLY A 300 39.85 44.82 -6.16
C GLY A 300 40.27 45.18 -7.58
N THR A 301 39.83 44.37 -8.54
CA THR A 301 40.13 44.60 -9.94
C THR A 301 39.45 45.89 -10.35
N ILE A 302 40.28 46.88 -10.67
CA ILE A 302 39.92 48.14 -11.34
C ILE A 302 39.41 47.89 -12.78
N SER A 303 39.11 46.64 -13.15
CA SER A 303 38.60 46.25 -14.46
C SER A 303 37.08 46.24 -14.47
N GLN A 304 36.48 46.76 -15.55
CA GLN A 304 35.04 46.75 -15.85
C GLN A 304 34.44 45.32 -16.07
N LEU A 305 34.77 44.33 -15.24
CA LEU A 305 34.49 42.93 -15.57
C LEU A 305 33.10 42.42 -15.19
N TYR A 306 32.25 43.20 -14.51
CA TYR A 306 30.83 42.89 -14.41
C TYR A 306 30.00 44.11 -14.00
N VAL A 307 29.34 44.75 -14.97
CA VAL A 307 28.21 45.65 -14.68
C VAL A 307 26.98 44.76 -14.62
N ASN A 308 26.35 44.66 -13.46
CA ASN A 308 25.09 43.95 -13.31
C ASN A 308 24.07 44.55 -14.30
N PRO A 309 23.62 43.82 -15.34
CA PRO A 309 22.74 44.38 -16.36
C PRO A 309 21.38 44.77 -15.81
N THR A 310 21.03 44.28 -14.62
CA THR A 310 19.75 44.54 -13.97
C THR A 310 19.98 45.45 -12.75
N PRO A 311 19.67 46.77 -12.84
CA PRO A 311 19.73 47.63 -11.67
C PRO A 311 18.78 47.08 -10.61
N TRP A 312 19.22 47.11 -9.36
CA TRP A 312 18.41 46.66 -8.24
C TRP A 312 17.27 47.66 -8.09
N MET A 313 16.13 47.36 -8.71
CA MET A 313 14.91 48.11 -8.52
C MET A 313 14.54 47.96 -7.05
N GLY A 314 14.76 49.04 -6.29
CA GLY A 314 14.33 49.11 -4.90
C GLY A 314 12.83 48.81 -4.79
N PRO A 315 12.35 48.40 -3.61
CA PRO A 315 10.94 48.11 -3.40
C PRO A 315 10.11 49.28 -3.90
N VAL A 316 9.29 49.02 -4.92
CA VAL A 316 8.39 50.00 -5.51
C VAL A 316 7.51 50.49 -4.38
N LYS A 317 7.70 51.73 -3.94
CA LYS A 317 6.83 52.37 -2.98
C LYS A 317 5.43 52.37 -3.61
N GLN A 318 4.56 51.50 -3.10
CA GLN A 318 3.14 51.57 -3.39
C GLN A 318 2.65 52.89 -2.80
N THR A 319 2.54 53.92 -3.64
CA THR A 319 1.87 55.16 -3.29
C THR A 319 0.41 54.82 -3.04
N GLN A 320 0.00 54.82 -1.77
CA GLN A 320 -1.41 54.84 -1.39
C GLN A 320 -2.02 56.17 -1.87
N MET A 321 -3.04 56.08 -2.72
CA MET A 321 -4.08 57.10 -2.84
C MET A 321 -5.31 56.61 -2.09
#